data_AF-G8TJV2-F1
#
_entry.id   AF-G8TJV2-F1
#
_cell.length_a   1.000
_cell.length_b   1.000
_cell.length_c   1.000
_cell.angle_alpha   90.00
_cell.angle_beta   90.00
_cell.angle_gamma   90.00
#
_symmetry.space_group_name_H-M   'P 1'
#
loop_
_entity.id
_entity.type
_entity.pdbx_description
1 polymer ?
#
loop_
_entity_poly.entity_id
_entity_poly.type
_entity_poly.pdbx_seq_one_letter_code
_entity_poly.pdbx_strand_id
1 'polypeptide(L)'
;MKENGPAEMALFEQCIDFLNNVVGIETSFRKIGNKSFLPGLLINKGTIIIDKDALEHPGDILHEAGHIAIVPAFERLGLSEKDIVKRRNREGEEIMAIAWSYAACIYLSIDPFFVFHEEGYRGGRDFITDGCRDKNYIGLDMLENIGMTFNDKKARKSNQLPYPHMVKWLRA
;
A
#
# COMPACT_ATOMS: atom_id res chain seq x y z
N MET A 1 17.94 -8.56 -15.29
CA MET A 1 17.56 -8.04 -13.97
C MET A 1 18.12 -6.62 -13.89
N LYS A 2 17.27 -5.61 -13.69
CA LYS A 2 17.74 -4.31 -13.22
C LYS A 2 18.29 -4.55 -11.82
N GLU A 3 19.52 -4.15 -11.55
CA GLU A 3 20.03 -4.13 -10.18
C GLU A 3 19.45 -2.89 -9.50
N ASN A 4 18.69 -3.09 -8.42
CA ASN A 4 18.15 -1.99 -7.62
C ASN A 4 19.30 -1.27 -6.90
N GLY A 5 19.25 0.06 -6.90
CA GLY A 5 20.31 0.88 -6.33
C GLY A 5 20.41 0.74 -4.80
N PRO A 6 21.58 0.99 -4.17
CA PRO A 6 21.72 0.93 -2.71
C PRO A 6 20.72 1.81 -1.94
N ALA A 7 20.36 2.97 -2.50
CA ALA A 7 19.37 3.87 -1.89
C ALA A 7 17.95 3.28 -1.93
N GLU A 8 17.58 2.63 -3.03
CA GLU A 8 16.27 2.01 -3.22
C GLU A 8 16.07 0.83 -2.27
N MET A 9 17.12 0.02 -2.08
CA MET A 9 17.10 -1.07 -1.12
C MET A 9 17.03 -0.58 0.33
N ALA A 10 17.61 0.58 0.66
CA ALA A 10 17.45 1.18 1.98
C ALA A 10 15.99 1.60 2.24
N LEU A 11 15.32 2.20 1.24
CA LEU A 11 13.89 2.51 1.32
C LEU A 11 13.04 1.24 1.46
N PHE A 12 13.41 0.18 0.75
CA PHE A 12 12.73 -1.11 0.84
C PHE A 12 12.79 -1.71 2.25
N GLU A 13 13.97 -1.75 2.87
CA GLU A 13 14.12 -2.24 4.24
C GLU A 13 13.36 -1.34 5.25
N GLN A 14 13.32 -0.01 5.02
CA GLN A 14 12.48 0.90 5.80
C GLN A 14 10.99 0.56 5.68
N CYS A 15 10.51 0.21 4.49
CA CYS A 15 9.13 -0.25 4.29
C CYS A 15 8.87 -1.56 5.04
N ILE A 16 9.77 -2.53 4.97
CA ILE A 16 9.66 -3.79 5.71
C ILE A 16 9.57 -3.54 7.22
N ASP A 17 10.42 -2.67 7.76
CA ASP A 17 10.41 -2.32 9.18
C ASP A 17 9.11 -1.64 9.59
N PHE A 18 8.59 -0.73 8.77
CA PHE A 18 7.29 -0.10 8.99
C PHE A 18 6.16 -1.12 9.04
N LEU A 19 6.13 -2.06 8.08
CA LEU A 19 5.07 -3.07 8.00
C LEU A 19 5.08 -4.00 9.22
N ASN A 20 6.23 -4.54 9.58
CA ASN A 20 6.33 -5.48 10.68
C ASN A 20 6.13 -4.81 12.04
N ASN A 21 6.73 -3.63 12.25
CA ASN A 21 6.85 -3.04 13.59
C ASN A 21 5.83 -1.94 13.88
N VAL A 22 5.26 -1.28 12.86
CA VAL A 22 4.29 -0.19 13.04
C VAL A 22 2.88 -0.61 12.63
N VAL A 23 2.74 -1.23 11.45
CA VAL A 23 1.43 -1.61 10.92
C VAL A 23 0.93 -2.93 11.52
N GLY A 24 1.83 -3.91 11.68
CA GLY A 24 1.50 -5.28 12.04
C GLY A 24 1.12 -6.16 10.83
N ILE A 25 1.65 -5.85 9.65
CA ILE A 25 1.59 -6.73 8.47
C ILE A 25 2.92 -7.46 8.39
N GLU A 26 2.87 -8.79 8.50
CA GLU A 26 4.06 -9.63 8.48
C GLU A 26 4.64 -9.72 7.06
N THR A 27 5.98 -9.69 6.99
CA THR A 27 6.73 -9.97 5.76
C THR A 27 7.60 -11.21 5.92
N SER A 28 7.80 -11.98 4.86
CA SER A 28 8.67 -13.17 4.88
C SER A 28 9.47 -13.32 3.59
N PHE A 29 10.74 -13.70 3.70
CA PHE A 29 11.59 -13.94 2.54
C PHE A 29 11.50 -15.39 2.08
N ARG A 30 11.08 -15.59 0.83
CA ARG A 30 11.03 -16.92 0.20
C ARG A 30 11.01 -16.78 -1.32
N LYS A 31 11.57 -17.79 -1.99
CA LYS A 31 11.40 -17.96 -3.43
C LYS A 31 9.93 -18.00 -3.85
N ILE A 32 9.61 -17.19 -4.85
CA ILE A 32 8.31 -17.13 -5.49
C ILE A 32 8.42 -17.87 -6.82
N GLY A 33 7.49 -18.78 -7.08
CA GLY A 33 7.45 -19.47 -8.38
C GLY A 33 7.00 -18.52 -9.50
N ASN A 34 7.23 -18.92 -10.75
CA ASN A 34 7.04 -18.11 -11.96
C ASN A 34 5.57 -17.72 -12.30
N LYS A 35 4.64 -17.72 -11.34
CA LYS A 35 3.20 -17.51 -11.53
C LYS A 35 2.60 -16.46 -10.58
N SER A 36 3.41 -15.59 -10.00
CA SER A 36 2.90 -14.45 -9.22
C SER A 36 2.45 -13.31 -10.15
N PHE A 37 1.56 -12.45 -9.64
CA PHE A 37 1.13 -11.27 -10.40
C PHE A 37 2.22 -10.21 -10.51
N LEU A 38 3.03 -10.05 -9.46
CA LEU A 38 4.17 -9.14 -9.43
C LEU A 38 5.49 -9.94 -9.36
N PRO A 39 6.54 -9.48 -10.06
CA PRO A 39 7.89 -10.01 -9.89
C PRO A 39 8.39 -9.75 -8.46
N GLY A 40 8.63 -10.83 -7.71
CA GLY A 40 9.29 -10.77 -6.40
C GLY A 40 8.40 -10.47 -5.19
N LEU A 41 7.10 -10.22 -5.39
CA LEU A 41 6.13 -10.00 -4.30
C LEU A 41 4.87 -10.83 -4.50
N LEU A 42 4.32 -11.38 -3.42
CA LEU A 42 2.96 -11.91 -3.38
C LEU A 42 2.36 -11.84 -1.99
N ILE A 43 1.03 -11.78 -1.92
CA ILE A 43 0.27 -11.92 -0.68
C ILE A 43 -0.13 -13.38 -0.50
N ASN A 44 0.17 -13.95 0.67
CA ASN A 44 -0.23 -15.30 1.05
C ASN A 44 -0.65 -15.32 2.52
N LYS A 45 -1.94 -15.58 2.77
CA LYS A 45 -2.54 -15.64 4.10
C LYS A 45 -2.33 -14.36 4.93
N GLY A 46 -2.40 -13.20 4.29
CA GLY A 46 -2.20 -11.90 4.93
C GLY A 46 -0.75 -11.54 5.24
N THR A 47 0.21 -12.36 4.80
CA THR A 47 1.66 -12.08 4.86
C THR A 47 2.14 -11.68 3.47
N ILE A 48 3.06 -10.71 3.39
CA ILE A 48 3.76 -10.38 2.15
C ILE A 48 4.99 -11.29 2.03
N ILE A 49 5.05 -12.07 0.97
CA ILE A 49 6.20 -12.91 0.64
C ILE A 49 7.08 -12.16 -0.34
N ILE A 50 8.39 -12.14 -0.08
CA ILE A 50 9.39 -11.40 -0.83
C ILE A 50 10.43 -12.36 -1.41
N ASP A 51 10.60 -12.36 -2.72
CA ASP A 51 11.73 -13.00 -3.42
C ASP A 51 12.70 -11.93 -3.91
N LYS A 52 13.78 -11.70 -3.15
CA LYS A 52 14.77 -10.65 -3.43
C LYS A 52 15.41 -10.78 -4.82
N ASP A 53 15.55 -11.99 -5.36
CA ASP A 53 16.21 -12.17 -6.66
C ASP A 53 15.26 -11.91 -7.84
N ALA A 54 13.95 -11.88 -7.59
CA ALA A 54 12.92 -11.60 -8.59
C ALA A 54 12.27 -10.21 -8.39
N LEU A 55 12.68 -9.45 -7.37
CA LEU A 55 12.10 -8.16 -7.01
C LEU A 55 12.53 -7.08 -8.01
N GLU A 56 11.60 -6.62 -8.84
CA GLU A 56 11.85 -5.59 -9.85
C GLU A 56 11.57 -4.18 -9.35
N HIS A 57 10.48 -3.98 -8.60
CA HIS A 57 10.06 -2.67 -8.09
C HIS A 57 9.83 -2.75 -6.58
N PRO A 58 10.82 -2.38 -5.74
CA PRO A 58 10.72 -2.52 -4.29
C PRO A 58 9.57 -1.74 -3.64
N GLY A 59 9.12 -0.64 -4.26
CA GLY A 59 8.00 0.16 -3.74
C GLY A 59 6.65 -0.53 -3.76
N ASP A 60 6.45 -1.53 -4.62
CA ASP A 60 5.21 -2.28 -4.72
C ASP A 60 4.80 -2.95 -3.40
N ILE A 61 5.75 -3.17 -2.48
CA ILE A 61 5.48 -3.72 -1.16
C ILE A 61 4.44 -2.91 -0.36
N LEU A 62 4.44 -1.57 -0.49
CA LEU A 62 3.48 -0.72 0.19
C LEU A 62 2.08 -0.80 -0.45
N HIS A 63 2.03 -1.04 -1.77
CA HIS A 63 0.76 -1.28 -2.46
C HIS A 63 0.14 -2.62 -2.04
N GLU A 64 0.92 -3.69 -2.05
CA GLU A 64 0.48 -5.01 -1.59
C GLU A 64 0.04 -4.99 -0.11
N ALA A 65 0.78 -4.25 0.74
CA ALA A 65 0.37 -4.01 2.12
C ALA A 65 -0.98 -3.29 2.22
N GLY A 66 -1.23 -2.32 1.33
CA GLY A 66 -2.51 -1.63 1.20
C GLY A 66 -3.68 -2.58 1.00
N HIS A 67 -3.54 -3.60 0.16
CA HIS A 67 -4.57 -4.63 -0.02
C HIS A 67 -4.90 -5.40 1.26
N ILE A 68 -3.90 -5.73 2.08
CA ILE A 68 -4.10 -6.41 3.37
C ILE A 68 -4.73 -5.46 4.41
N ALA A 69 -4.32 -4.19 4.40
CA ALA A 69 -4.71 -3.20 5.38
C ALA A 69 -6.21 -2.85 5.33
N ILE A 70 -6.76 -2.75 4.12
CA ILE A 70 -8.11 -2.22 3.85
C ILE A 70 -9.22 -3.27 3.98
N VAL A 71 -8.87 -4.57 4.01
CA VAL A 71 -9.86 -5.64 4.23
C VAL A 71 -10.21 -5.75 5.71
N PRO A 72 -11.45 -6.19 6.06
CA PRO A 72 -11.82 -6.44 7.44
C PRO A 72 -10.86 -7.41 8.13
N ALA A 73 -10.68 -7.27 9.45
CA ALA A 73 -9.71 -8.07 10.19
C ALA A 73 -9.91 -9.59 10.03
N PHE A 74 -11.16 -10.06 9.97
CA PHE A 74 -11.50 -11.48 9.84
C PHE A 74 -11.16 -12.06 8.44
N GLU A 75 -10.93 -11.22 7.43
CA GLU A 75 -10.59 -11.67 6.07
C GLU A 75 -9.08 -11.76 5.83
N ARG A 76 -8.25 -11.04 6.62
CA ARG A 76 -6.80 -10.89 6.34
C ARG A 76 -6.06 -12.21 6.24
N LEU A 77 -6.26 -13.11 7.20
CA LEU A 77 -5.56 -14.40 7.23
C LEU A 77 -5.95 -15.32 6.07
N GLY A 78 -7.09 -15.05 5.42
CA GLY A 78 -7.53 -15.74 4.22
C GLY A 78 -7.09 -15.07 2.92
N LEU A 79 -6.54 -13.85 2.98
CA LEU A 79 -6.23 -13.08 1.78
C LEU A 79 -4.96 -13.61 1.10
N SER A 80 -5.10 -13.93 -0.18
CA SER A 80 -3.99 -14.24 -1.08
C SER A 80 -4.15 -13.48 -2.40
N GLU A 81 -3.08 -13.42 -3.20
CA GLU A 81 -3.07 -12.76 -4.51
C GLU A 81 -4.25 -13.20 -5.42
N LYS A 82 -4.62 -14.48 -5.37
CA LYS A 82 -5.71 -15.08 -6.17
C LYS A 82 -7.09 -14.68 -5.69
N ASP A 83 -7.21 -14.33 -4.41
CA ASP A 83 -8.46 -13.93 -3.81
C ASP A 83 -8.77 -12.48 -4.15
N ILE A 84 -7.75 -11.61 -4.16
CA ILE A 84 -7.84 -10.19 -4.54
C ILE A 84 -8.52 -10.01 -5.90
N VAL A 85 -8.13 -10.80 -6.90
CA VAL A 85 -8.72 -10.72 -8.25
C VAL A 85 -10.19 -11.11 -8.28
N LYS A 86 -10.65 -11.92 -7.33
CA LYS A 86 -12.02 -12.42 -7.23
C LYS A 86 -12.92 -11.58 -6.32
N ARG A 87 -12.38 -10.53 -5.68
CA ARG A 87 -13.14 -9.72 -4.73
C ARG A 87 -14.22 -8.92 -5.45
N ARG A 88 -15.41 -8.88 -4.84
CA ARG A 88 -16.60 -8.21 -5.39
C ARG A 88 -16.37 -6.71 -5.61
N ASN A 89 -15.57 -6.06 -4.76
CA ASN A 89 -15.28 -4.64 -4.83
C ASN A 89 -13.83 -4.36 -5.23
N ARG A 90 -13.26 -5.18 -6.12
CA ARG A 90 -11.85 -5.09 -6.51
C ARG A 90 -11.42 -3.68 -6.90
N GLU A 91 -12.18 -2.99 -7.74
CA GLU A 91 -11.82 -1.63 -8.20
C GLU A 91 -11.79 -0.62 -7.05
N GLY A 92 -12.75 -0.71 -6.12
CA GLY A 92 -12.77 0.15 -4.94
C GLY A 92 -11.64 -0.16 -3.96
N GLU A 93 -11.29 -1.43 -3.80
CA GLU A 93 -10.18 -1.86 -2.94
C GLU A 93 -8.81 -1.51 -3.52
N GLU A 94 -8.66 -1.53 -4.84
CA GLU A 94 -7.50 -1.00 -5.55
C GLU A 94 -7.31 0.49 -5.25
N ILE A 95 -8.37 1.28 -5.40
CA ILE A 95 -8.37 2.71 -5.11
C ILE A 95 -7.99 2.98 -3.64
N MET A 96 -8.51 2.18 -2.71
CA MET A 96 -8.14 2.30 -1.29
C MET A 96 -6.69 1.91 -1.03
N ALA A 97 -6.17 0.86 -1.69
CA ALA A 97 -4.77 0.45 -1.56
C ALA A 97 -3.81 1.52 -2.07
N ILE A 98 -4.14 2.18 -3.18
CA ILE A 98 -3.41 3.34 -3.72
C ILE A 98 -3.38 4.51 -2.72
N ALA A 99 -4.55 4.87 -2.17
CA ALA A 99 -4.62 5.94 -1.18
C ALA A 99 -3.83 5.59 0.11
N TRP A 100 -3.92 4.34 0.55
CA TRP A 100 -3.18 3.85 1.71
C TRP A 100 -1.67 3.88 1.49
N SER A 101 -1.19 3.44 0.33
CA SER A 101 0.24 3.40 0.02
C SER A 101 0.83 4.81 -0.15
N TYR A 102 0.06 5.75 -0.70
CA TYR A 102 0.46 7.16 -0.69
C TYR A 102 0.62 7.69 0.73
N ALA A 103 -0.35 7.45 1.62
CA ALA A 103 -0.26 7.86 3.01
C ALA A 103 0.95 7.24 3.72
N ALA A 104 1.28 5.98 3.42
CA ALA A 104 2.48 5.30 3.92
C ALA A 104 3.77 6.00 3.43
N CYS A 105 3.85 6.37 2.15
CA CYS A 105 4.99 7.14 1.63
C CYS A 105 5.20 8.45 2.40
N ILE A 106 4.12 9.21 2.62
CA ILE A 106 4.19 10.48 3.36
C ILE A 106 4.60 10.27 4.81
N TYR A 107 4.07 9.24 5.48
CA TYR A 107 4.47 8.89 6.84
C TYR A 107 5.96 8.54 6.95
N LEU A 108 6.48 7.79 5.98
CA LEU A 108 7.88 7.36 5.93
C LEU A 108 8.83 8.41 5.37
N SER A 109 8.32 9.57 4.92
CA SER A 109 9.09 10.59 4.20
C SER A 109 9.77 10.03 2.94
N ILE A 110 9.09 9.14 2.24
CA ILE A 110 9.51 8.53 0.97
C ILE A 110 8.81 9.26 -0.18
N ASP A 111 9.53 9.48 -1.29
CA ASP A 111 8.93 10.00 -2.51
C ASP A 111 7.84 9.02 -3.01
N PRO A 112 6.58 9.44 -3.16
CA PRO A 112 5.52 8.58 -3.67
C PRO A 112 5.86 7.88 -5.00
N PHE A 113 6.70 8.46 -5.86
CA PHE A 113 7.12 7.83 -7.11
C PHE A 113 7.94 6.54 -6.93
N PHE A 114 8.42 6.26 -5.71
CA PHE A 114 8.97 4.95 -5.34
C PHE A 114 7.93 3.84 -5.47
N VAL A 115 6.67 4.10 -5.09
CA VAL A 115 5.55 3.16 -5.21
C VAL A 115 4.83 3.36 -6.55
N PHE A 116 4.66 4.60 -6.99
CA PHE A 116 3.96 4.94 -8.23
C PHE A 116 4.97 5.11 -9.37
N HIS A 117 5.64 4.04 -9.77
CA HIS A 117 6.60 4.04 -10.88
C HIS A 117 5.89 4.01 -12.26
N GLU A 118 6.62 4.30 -13.35
CA GLU A 118 6.03 4.43 -14.71
C GLU A 118 5.44 3.13 -15.25
N GLU A 119 6.08 2.02 -14.92
CA GLU A 119 5.66 0.68 -15.31
C GLU A 119 4.53 0.15 -14.40
N GLY A 120 4.11 0.95 -13.41
CA GLY A 120 3.19 0.56 -12.35
C GLY A 120 1.71 0.81 -12.68
N TYR A 121 0.92 0.91 -11.61
CA TYR A 121 -0.54 0.83 -11.64
C TYR A 121 -1.23 1.92 -12.48
N ARG A 122 -2.36 1.54 -13.09
CA ARG A 122 -3.23 2.32 -14.00
C ARG A 122 -3.39 3.81 -13.61
N GLY A 123 -2.49 4.67 -14.07
CA GLY A 123 -2.55 6.12 -13.84
C GLY A 123 -2.23 6.56 -12.40
N GLY A 124 -1.57 5.71 -11.60
CA GLY A 124 -1.21 6.04 -10.21
C GLY A 124 -0.33 7.29 -10.10
N ARG A 125 0.57 7.51 -11.08
CA ARG A 125 1.36 8.75 -11.17
C ARG A 125 0.50 9.99 -11.38
N ASP A 126 -0.39 9.95 -12.38
CA ASP A 126 -1.30 11.05 -12.71
C ASP A 126 -2.20 11.38 -11.50
N PHE A 127 -2.63 10.33 -10.78
CA PHE A 127 -3.39 10.48 -9.54
C PHE A 127 -2.62 11.24 -8.45
N ILE A 128 -1.36 10.86 -8.18
CA ILE A 128 -0.55 11.56 -7.18
C ILE A 128 -0.35 13.02 -7.58
N THR A 129 -0.03 13.28 -8.85
CA THR A 129 0.25 14.64 -9.32
C THR A 129 -0.97 15.55 -9.24
N ASP A 130 -2.15 15.05 -9.60
CA ASP A 130 -3.39 15.83 -9.59
C ASP A 130 -3.98 15.97 -8.17
N GLY A 131 -3.97 14.88 -7.40
CA GLY A 131 -4.50 14.84 -6.04
C GLY A 131 -3.72 15.72 -5.07
N CYS A 132 -2.39 15.79 -5.20
CA CYS A 132 -1.56 16.69 -4.40
C CYS A 132 -1.79 18.17 -4.71
N ARG A 133 -2.01 18.49 -6.00
CA ARG A 133 -2.21 19.86 -6.46
C ARG A 133 -3.54 20.44 -5.97
N ASP A 134 -4.61 19.65 -6.08
CA ASP A 134 -5.97 20.13 -5.82
C ASP A 134 -6.55 19.65 -4.48
N LYS A 135 -5.75 18.94 -3.67
CA LYS A 135 -6.17 18.24 -2.43
C LYS A 135 -7.35 17.30 -2.64
N ASN A 136 -7.51 16.78 -3.85
CA ASN A 136 -8.57 15.87 -4.24
C ASN A 136 -8.03 14.45 -4.34
N TYR A 137 -7.89 13.79 -3.20
CA TYR A 137 -7.31 12.46 -3.11
C TYR A 137 -8.36 11.37 -3.41
N ILE A 138 -8.12 10.56 -4.43
CA ILE A 138 -8.93 9.38 -4.73
C ILE A 138 -8.86 8.42 -3.56
N GLY A 139 -9.95 7.72 -3.28
CA GLY A 139 -10.01 6.77 -2.18
C GLY A 139 -10.05 7.39 -0.79
N LEU A 140 -9.87 8.72 -0.63
CA LEU A 140 -10.00 9.40 0.66
C LEU A 140 -11.36 9.13 1.30
N ASP A 141 -12.44 9.38 0.58
CA ASP A 141 -13.80 9.13 1.09
C ASP A 141 -13.99 7.66 1.48
N MET A 142 -13.36 6.73 0.76
CA MET A 142 -13.45 5.30 1.02
C MET A 142 -12.69 4.93 2.31
N LEU A 143 -11.45 5.42 2.47
CA LEU A 143 -10.64 5.24 3.67
C LEU A 143 -11.28 5.92 4.90
N GLU A 144 -11.87 7.10 4.73
CA GLU A 144 -12.60 7.80 5.79
C GLU A 144 -13.85 7.01 6.21
N ASN A 145 -14.59 6.44 5.25
CA ASN A 145 -15.79 5.64 5.51
C ASN A 145 -15.49 4.35 6.30
N ILE A 146 -14.32 3.75 6.10
CA ILE A 146 -13.85 2.61 6.90
C ILE A 146 -13.09 3.03 8.16
N GLY A 147 -13.03 4.33 8.46
CA GLY A 147 -12.52 4.88 9.72
C GLY A 147 -11.01 4.89 9.86
N MET A 148 -10.26 4.89 8.75
CA MET A 148 -8.79 4.86 8.76
C MET A 148 -8.15 6.25 8.73
N THR A 149 -8.85 7.26 8.20
CA THR A 149 -8.38 8.65 8.12
C THR A 149 -9.56 9.64 8.19
N PHE A 150 -9.27 10.93 8.10
CA PHE A 150 -10.24 12.01 8.07
C PHE A 150 -9.97 12.96 6.90
N ASN A 151 -11.04 13.42 6.25
CA ASN A 151 -10.94 14.60 5.40
C ASN A 151 -10.73 15.88 6.23
N ASP A 152 -10.40 16.99 5.57
CA ASP A 152 -10.14 18.29 6.21
C ASP A 152 -11.26 18.73 7.17
N LYS A 153 -12.52 18.53 6.77
CA LYS A 153 -13.68 18.98 7.55
C LYS A 153 -13.83 18.18 8.83
N LYS A 154 -13.69 16.85 8.76
CA LYS A 154 -13.81 15.94 9.90
C LYS A 154 -12.61 16.04 10.83
N ALA A 155 -11.40 16.14 10.26
CA ALA A 155 -10.16 16.37 11.00
C ALA A 155 -10.25 17.60 11.90
N ARG A 156 -10.72 18.74 11.36
CA ARG A 156 -10.95 19.98 12.14
C ARG A 156 -11.94 19.78 13.28
N LYS A 157 -13.05 19.08 13.03
CA LYS A 157 -14.08 18.82 14.07
C LYS A 157 -13.57 17.91 15.19
N SER A 158 -12.70 16.97 14.85
CA SER A 158 -12.18 15.98 15.79
C SER A 158 -10.83 16.37 16.41
N ASN A 159 -10.30 17.56 16.09
CA ASN A 159 -8.96 18.03 16.49
C ASN A 159 -7.85 17.01 16.16
N GLN A 160 -7.91 16.47 14.94
CA GLN A 160 -7.01 15.47 14.39
C GLN A 160 -6.37 16.00 13.11
N LEU A 161 -5.30 15.36 12.65
CA LEU A 161 -4.69 15.69 11.36
C LEU A 161 -5.52 15.08 10.20
N PRO A 162 -5.70 15.80 9.08
CA PRO A 162 -6.35 15.27 7.90
C PRO A 162 -5.44 14.32 7.12
N TYR A 163 -6.03 13.56 6.21
CA TYR A 163 -5.31 12.81 5.19
C TYR A 163 -4.23 13.68 4.52
N PRO A 164 -2.99 13.18 4.31
CA PRO A 164 -2.56 11.78 4.36
C PRO A 164 -2.29 11.19 5.76
N HIS A 165 -2.59 11.90 6.85
CA HIS A 165 -2.47 11.31 8.17
C HIS A 165 -3.45 10.15 8.38
N MET A 166 -2.92 8.98 8.73
CA MET A 166 -3.72 7.79 9.05
C MET A 166 -3.93 7.70 10.55
N VAL A 167 -5.19 7.60 10.97
CA VAL A 167 -5.59 7.35 12.36
C VAL A 167 -5.34 5.88 12.71
N LYS A 168 -5.53 4.99 11.73
CA LYS A 168 -5.24 3.56 11.83
C LYS A 168 -4.66 3.07 10.51
N TRP A 169 -3.66 2.20 10.62
CA TRP A 169 -3.05 1.55 9.45
C TRP A 169 -3.76 0.26 9.04
N LEU A 170 -4.54 -0.35 9.95
CA LEU A 170 -5.37 -1.51 9.66
C LEU A 170 -6.85 -1.18 9.89
N ARG A 171 -7.71 -1.63 8.98
CA ARG A 171 -9.16 -1.61 9.20
C ARG A 171 -9.53 -2.43 10.44
N ALA A 172 -10.60 -2.04 11.14
CA ALA A 172 -11.10 -2.87 12.25
C ALA A 172 -11.71 -4.19 11.74
#